data_AF-M6UFB2-F1
#
_entry.id   AF-M6UFB2-F1
#
_cell.length_a   1.000
_cell.length_b   1.000
_cell.length_c   1.000
_cell.angle_alpha   90.00
_cell.angle_beta   90.00
_cell.angle_gamma   90.00
#
_symmetry.space_group_name_H-M   'P 1'
#
loop_
_entity.id
_entity.type
_entity.pdbx_description
1 polymer ?
#
loop_
_entity_poly.entity_id
_entity_poly.type
_entity_poly.pdbx_seq_one_letter_code
_entity_poly.pdbx_strand_id
1 'polypeptide(L)'
;MLRETGLKSKNLAEILETDPVSFSRYVNGRRDIPVEIAYRLQIQFAYSAIWICLGEGNKKLSKSFSDGLTPKQLATVAEFEQDRILLHRINAVGARDLIERIVELKKKDRELLRITFNRLFEKKSE
;
A
#
# COMPACT_ATOMS: atom_id res chain seq x y z
N MET A 1 -6.28 12.02 -10.61
CA MET A 1 -5.29 10.93 -10.84
C MET A 1 -5.63 10.05 -12.05
N LEU A 2 -6.90 9.67 -12.30
CA LEU A 2 -7.28 8.69 -13.34
C LEU A 2 -8.13 9.23 -14.51
N ARG A 3 -8.29 10.56 -14.65
CA ARG A 3 -9.13 11.14 -15.73
C ARG A 3 -8.66 10.74 -17.13
N GLU A 4 -7.37 10.45 -17.27
CA GLU A 4 -6.71 10.00 -18.50
C GLU A 4 -7.18 8.61 -18.97
N THR A 5 -7.84 7.80 -18.12
CA THR A 5 -8.36 6.48 -18.53
C THR A 5 -9.68 6.57 -19.30
N GLY A 6 -10.36 7.73 -19.28
CA GLY A 6 -11.68 7.90 -19.87
C GLY A 6 -12.82 7.12 -19.17
N LEU A 7 -12.51 6.39 -18.10
CA LEU A 7 -13.47 5.54 -17.38
C LEU A 7 -14.21 6.34 -16.30
N LYS A 8 -15.51 6.04 -16.13
CA LYS A 8 -16.31 6.56 -15.01
C LYS A 8 -15.81 5.96 -13.69
N SER A 9 -15.88 6.73 -12.60
CA SER A 9 -15.43 6.29 -11.27
C SER A 9 -16.07 4.99 -10.79
N LYS A 10 -17.33 4.71 -11.17
CA LYS A 10 -18.01 3.45 -10.85
C LYS A 10 -17.31 2.24 -11.51
N ASN A 11 -16.94 2.37 -12.78
CA ASN A 11 -16.27 1.30 -13.52
C ASN A 11 -14.85 1.08 -12.99
N LEU A 12 -14.17 2.15 -12.61
CA LEU A 12 -12.85 2.05 -11.95
C LEU A 12 -12.95 1.34 -10.60
N ALA A 13 -13.97 1.63 -9.80
CA ALA A 13 -14.17 0.96 -8.53
C ALA A 13 -14.42 -0.54 -8.71
N GLU A 14 -15.22 -0.92 -9.71
CA GLU A 14 -15.50 -2.32 -10.06
C GLU A 14 -14.24 -3.06 -10.55
N ILE A 15 -13.47 -2.48 -11.48
CA ILE A 15 -12.20 -3.06 -11.98
C ILE A 15 -11.19 -3.25 -10.85
N LEU A 16 -11.18 -2.35 -9.88
CA LEU A 16 -10.27 -2.40 -8.73
C LEU A 16 -10.86 -3.19 -7.56
N GLU A 17 -12.03 -3.80 -7.74
CA GLU A 17 -12.80 -4.56 -6.75
C GLU A 17 -12.89 -3.84 -5.39
N THR A 18 -13.23 -2.56 -5.45
CA THR A 18 -13.45 -1.71 -4.29
C THR A 18 -14.81 -1.04 -4.37
N ASP A 19 -15.38 -0.67 -3.24
CA ASP A 19 -16.68 0.00 -3.25
C ASP A 19 -16.54 1.42 -3.84
N PRO A 20 -17.54 1.90 -4.62
CA PRO A 20 -17.47 3.22 -5.25
C PRO A 20 -17.32 4.39 -4.27
N VAL A 21 -17.77 4.23 -3.02
CA VAL A 21 -17.69 5.28 -1.99
C VAL A 21 -16.26 5.41 -1.48
N SER A 22 -15.61 4.31 -1.12
CA SER A 22 -14.19 4.27 -0.77
C SER A 22 -13.33 4.78 -1.91
N PHE A 23 -13.61 4.34 -3.14
CA PHE A 23 -12.88 4.82 -4.31
C PHE A 23 -13.00 6.34 -4.50
N SER A 24 -14.22 6.89 -4.32
CA SER A 24 -14.43 8.33 -4.35
C SER A 24 -13.64 9.06 -3.25
N ARG A 25 -13.57 8.50 -2.04
CA ARG A 25 -12.77 9.07 -0.94
C ARG A 25 -11.27 9.07 -1.26
N TYR A 26 -10.77 8.02 -1.90
CA TYR A 26 -9.39 7.95 -2.38
C TYR A 26 -9.07 9.03 -3.41
N VAL A 27 -9.89 9.14 -4.46
CA VAL A 27 -9.66 10.08 -5.56
C VAL A 27 -9.73 11.54 -5.10
N ASN A 28 -10.55 11.83 -4.08
CA ASN A 28 -10.70 13.15 -3.49
C ASN A 28 -9.69 13.45 -2.37
N GLY A 29 -8.73 12.56 -2.11
CA GLY A 29 -7.71 12.74 -1.06
C GLY A 29 -8.28 12.75 0.37
N ARG A 30 -9.51 12.26 0.56
CA ARG A 30 -10.15 12.15 1.89
C ARG A 30 -9.70 10.90 2.65
N ARG A 31 -9.04 9.96 1.96
CA ARG A 31 -8.51 8.72 2.51
C ARG A 31 -7.31 8.29 1.68
N ASP A 32 -6.26 7.81 2.34
CA ASP A 32 -5.12 7.23 1.64
C ASP A 32 -5.52 5.98 0.86
N ILE A 33 -4.90 5.81 -0.32
CA ILE A 33 -5.10 4.62 -1.16
C ILE A 33 -4.38 3.43 -0.50
N PRO A 34 -5.08 2.33 -0.18
CA PRO A 34 -4.44 1.11 0.28
C PRO A 34 -3.46 0.56 -0.77
N VAL A 35 -2.35 -0.03 -0.32
CA VAL A 35 -1.31 -0.57 -1.21
C VAL A 35 -1.88 -1.60 -2.19
N GLU A 36 -2.78 -2.46 -1.73
CA GLU A 36 -3.53 -3.42 -2.57
C GLU A 36 -4.21 -2.74 -3.77
N ILE A 37 -4.89 -1.62 -3.53
CA ILE A 37 -5.60 -0.85 -4.58
C ILE A 37 -4.59 -0.15 -5.50
N ALA A 38 -3.50 0.40 -4.93
CA ALA A 38 -2.41 0.98 -5.71
C ALA A 38 -1.75 -0.06 -6.64
N TYR A 39 -1.63 -1.30 -6.18
CA TYR A 39 -1.08 -2.39 -6.98
C TYR A 39 -2.02 -2.84 -8.10
N ARG A 40 -3.34 -2.90 -7.86
CA ARG A 40 -4.32 -3.13 -8.92
C ARG A 40 -4.28 -2.03 -9.99
N LEU A 41 -4.11 -0.77 -9.56
CA LEU A 41 -3.87 0.35 -10.47
C LEU A 41 -2.57 0.20 -11.29
N GLN A 42 -1.56 -0.42 -10.69
CA GLN A 42 -0.30 -0.73 -11.37
C GLN A 42 -0.46 -1.78 -12.45
N ILE A 43 -1.11 -2.90 -12.16
CA ILE A 43 -1.30 -3.97 -13.14
C ILE A 43 -2.24 -3.50 -14.27
N GLN A 44 -3.38 -2.91 -13.93
CA GLN A 44 -4.44 -2.63 -14.90
C GLN A 44 -4.13 -1.42 -15.78
N PHE A 45 -3.39 -0.44 -15.25
CA PHE A 45 -3.24 0.86 -15.90
C PHE A 45 -1.80 1.39 -15.92
N ALA A 46 -0.82 0.58 -15.52
CA ALA A 46 0.59 0.92 -15.46
C ALA A 46 0.89 2.19 -14.63
N TYR A 47 0.10 2.47 -13.57
CA TYR A 47 0.48 3.52 -12.60
C TYR A 47 1.37 2.94 -11.51
N SER A 48 2.46 3.61 -11.17
CA SER A 48 3.35 3.10 -10.11
C SER A 48 2.65 3.12 -8.75
N ALA A 49 2.63 1.98 -8.06
CA ALA A 49 2.10 1.87 -6.70
C ALA A 49 2.92 2.72 -5.70
N ILE A 50 4.24 2.80 -5.88
CA ILE A 50 5.12 3.70 -5.13
C ILE A 50 4.65 5.15 -5.27
N TRP A 51 4.47 5.63 -6.51
CA TRP A 51 4.03 7.00 -6.75
C TRP A 51 2.63 7.25 -6.16
N ILE A 52 1.71 6.30 -6.28
CA ILE A 52 0.37 6.42 -5.71
C ILE A 52 0.41 6.54 -4.18
N CYS A 53 1.21 5.70 -3.51
CA CYS A 53 1.21 5.61 -2.06
C CYS A 53 2.12 6.62 -1.37
N LEU A 54 3.17 7.08 -2.04
CA LEU A 54 4.23 7.92 -1.45
C LEU A 54 4.41 9.27 -2.16
N GLY A 55 3.85 9.43 -3.37
CA GLY A 55 4.04 10.65 -4.18
C GLY A 55 5.42 10.75 -4.84
N GLU A 56 6.21 9.68 -4.77
CA GLU A 56 7.61 9.65 -5.20
C GLU A 56 7.82 8.86 -6.50
N GLY A 57 8.89 9.19 -7.23
CA GLY A 57 9.29 8.48 -8.44
C GLY A 57 8.36 8.68 -9.64
N ASN A 58 8.45 7.76 -10.60
CA ASN A 58 7.71 7.86 -11.86
C ASN A 58 6.24 7.51 -11.68
N LYS A 59 5.35 8.41 -12.11
CA LYS A 59 3.89 8.20 -12.09
C LYS A 59 3.44 6.98 -12.91
N LYS A 60 4.10 6.72 -14.05
CA LYS A 60 3.75 5.65 -14.99
C LYS A 60 4.90 4.66 -15.15
N LEU A 61 4.55 3.39 -15.26
CA LEU A 61 5.45 2.31 -15.67
C LEU A 61 5.39 2.13 -17.19
N SER A 62 6.34 1.38 -17.75
CA SER A 62 6.28 0.96 -19.14
C SER A 62 5.01 0.15 -19.41
N LYS A 63 4.42 0.32 -20.60
CA LYS A 63 3.21 -0.44 -20.99
C LYS A 63 3.42 -1.95 -20.94
N SER A 64 4.66 -2.41 -21.09
CA SER A 64 5.06 -3.81 -21.05
C SER A 64 5.51 -4.32 -19.67
N PHE A 65 5.26 -3.57 -18.59
CA PHE A 65 5.75 -3.94 -17.26
C PHE A 65 5.27 -5.33 -16.79
N SER A 66 4.04 -5.68 -17.10
CA SER A 66 3.45 -6.98 -16.77
C SER A 66 3.60 -8.02 -17.87
N ASP A 67 4.17 -7.67 -19.02
CA ASP A 67 4.21 -8.56 -20.18
C ASP A 67 5.09 -9.77 -19.88
N GLY A 68 4.54 -10.97 -20.05
CA GLY A 68 5.24 -12.23 -19.79
C GLY A 68 5.33 -12.63 -18.31
N LEU A 69 4.77 -11.85 -17.38
CA LEU A 69 4.69 -12.25 -15.98
C LEU A 69 3.49 -13.17 -15.74
N THR A 70 3.75 -14.30 -15.10
CA THR A 70 2.70 -15.19 -14.59
C THR A 70 1.96 -14.54 -13.40
N PRO A 71 0.72 -14.97 -13.09
CA PRO A 71 -0.01 -14.49 -11.92
C PRO A 71 0.78 -14.62 -10.61
N LYS A 72 1.56 -15.70 -10.45
CA LYS A 72 2.43 -15.90 -9.29
C LYS A 72 3.54 -14.85 -9.21
N GLN A 73 4.17 -14.52 -10.33
CA GLN A 73 5.20 -13.48 -10.37
C GLN A 73 4.60 -12.09 -10.09
N LEU A 74 3.40 -11.81 -10.59
CA LEU A 74 2.67 -10.59 -10.24
C LEU A 74 2.36 -10.53 -8.74
N ALA A 75 1.97 -11.63 -8.10
CA ALA A 75 1.77 -11.65 -6.65
C ALA A 75 3.08 -11.33 -5.90
N THR A 76 4.20 -11.93 -6.29
CA THR A 76 5.51 -11.64 -5.69
C THR A 76 5.92 -10.17 -5.87
N VAL A 77 5.67 -9.58 -7.05
CA VAL A 77 5.91 -8.14 -7.26
C VAL A 77 5.05 -7.29 -6.33
N ALA A 78 3.80 -7.68 -6.07
CA ALA A 78 2.91 -7.00 -5.12
C ALA A 78 3.50 -6.97 -3.71
N GLU A 79 3.97 -8.13 -3.24
CA GLU A 79 4.61 -8.28 -1.93
C GLU A 79 5.86 -7.39 -1.82
N PHE A 80 6.71 -7.38 -2.85
CA PHE A 80 7.88 -6.51 -2.90
C PHE A 80 7.52 -5.02 -2.84
N GLU A 81 6.51 -4.57 -3.58
CA GLU A 81 6.09 -3.16 -3.53
C GLU A 81 5.50 -2.80 -2.17
N GLN A 82 4.75 -3.71 -1.54
CA GLN A 82 4.24 -3.51 -0.18
C GLN A 82 5.36 -3.36 0.84
N ASP A 83 6.37 -4.21 0.79
CA ASP A 83 7.52 -4.14 1.69
C ASP A 83 8.32 -2.85 1.48
N ARG A 84 8.50 -2.43 0.23
CA ARG A 84 9.17 -1.15 -0.10
C ARG A 84 8.41 0.04 0.47
N ILE A 85 7.08 0.07 0.31
CA ILE A 85 6.24 1.15 0.83
C ILE A 85 6.28 1.16 2.36
N LEU A 86 6.22 0.00 3.00
CA LEU A 86 6.31 -0.12 4.45
C LEU A 86 7.66 0.39 4.98
N LEU A 87 8.77 -0.06 4.38
CA LEU A 87 10.11 0.38 4.75
C LEU A 87 10.26 1.89 4.59
N HIS A 88 9.71 2.47 3.52
CA HIS A 88 9.74 3.91 3.32
C HIS A 88 8.98 4.66 4.43
N ARG A 89 7.78 4.18 4.79
CA ARG A 89 6.99 4.77 5.89
C ARG A 89 7.72 4.68 7.23
N ILE A 90 8.38 3.55 7.50
CA ILE A 90 9.22 3.35 8.68
C ILE A 90 10.35 4.40 8.73
N ASN A 91 11.05 4.58 7.62
CA ASN A 91 12.14 5.54 7.52
C ASN A 91 11.64 6.98 7.68
N ALA A 92 10.50 7.32 7.07
CA ALA A 92 9.92 8.66 7.13
C ALA A 92 9.55 9.10 8.55
N VAL A 93 9.18 8.16 9.43
CA VAL A 93 8.89 8.44 10.85
C VAL A 93 10.11 8.25 11.76
N GLY A 94 11.30 7.97 11.21
CA GLY A 94 12.52 7.74 11.98
C GLY A 94 12.48 6.49 12.86
N ALA A 95 11.62 5.51 12.55
CA ALA A 95 11.42 4.32 13.38
C ALA A 95 12.39 3.17 13.07
N ARG A 96 13.35 3.35 12.15
CA ARG A 96 14.24 2.28 11.71
C ARG A 96 15.02 1.66 12.87
N ASP A 97 15.75 2.47 13.63
CA ASP A 97 16.55 2.02 14.78
C ASP A 97 15.68 1.34 15.84
N LEU A 98 14.46 1.85 16.04
CA LEU A 98 13.50 1.24 16.97
C LEU A 98 13.08 -0.16 16.49
N ILE A 99 12.78 -0.32 15.21
CA ILE A 99 12.38 -1.61 14.63
C ILE A 99 13.55 -2.60 14.66
N GLU A 100 14.76 -2.17 14.32
CA GLU A 100 15.96 -3.00 14.43
C GLU A 100 16.14 -3.53 15.86
N ARG A 101 15.99 -2.66 16.87
CA ARG A 101 16.00 -3.08 18.28
C ARG A 101 14.88 -4.05 18.64
N ILE A 102 13.67 -3.86 18.11
CA ILE A 102 12.54 -4.78 18.34
C ILE A 102 12.82 -6.17 17.77
N VAL A 103 13.46 -6.26 16.61
CA VAL A 103 13.85 -7.52 15.97
C VAL A 103 14.83 -8.30 16.85
N GLU A 104 15.78 -7.60 17.49
CA GLU A 104 16.80 -8.18 18.36
C GLU A 104 16.30 -8.65 19.74
N LEU A 105 15.10 -8.23 20.15
CA LEU A 105 14.53 -8.62 21.45
C LEU A 105 14.37 -10.15 21.59
N LYS A 106 14.40 -10.64 22.84
CA LYS A 106 14.02 -12.04 23.10
C LYS A 106 12.54 -12.24 22.84
N LYS A 107 12.13 -13.47 22.52
CA LYS A 107 10.71 -13.82 22.27
C LYS A 107 9.78 -13.34 23.39
N LYS A 108 10.18 -13.51 24.66
CA LYS A 108 9.40 -13.06 25.84
C LYS A 108 9.19 -11.54 25.85
N ASP A 109 10.23 -10.78 25.51
CA ASP A 109 10.19 -9.31 25.53
C ASP A 109 9.39 -8.76 24.35
N ARG A 110 9.50 -9.39 23.16
CA ARG A 110 8.62 -9.08 22.02
C ARG A 110 7.15 -9.30 22.35
N GLU A 111 6.83 -10.39 23.05
CA GLU A 111 5.45 -10.68 23.45
C GLU A 111 4.93 -9.67 24.48
N LEU A 112 5.76 -9.30 25.47
CA LEU A 112 5.42 -8.25 26.43
C LEU A 112 5.21 -6.90 25.73
N LEU A 113 6.07 -6.54 24.77
CA LEU A 113 5.94 -5.33 23.98
C LEU A 113 4.61 -5.33 23.20
N ARG A 114 4.28 -6.44 22.53
CA ARG A 114 3.03 -6.60 21.77
C ARG A 114 1.80 -6.39 22.67
N ILE A 115 1.76 -7.06 23.83
CA ILE A 115 0.67 -6.92 24.80
C ILE A 115 0.58 -5.47 25.30
N THR A 116 1.72 -4.88 25.68
CA THR A 116 1.78 -3.52 26.21
C THR A 116 1.31 -2.50 25.17
N PHE A 117 1.80 -2.60 23.94
CA PHE A 117 1.41 -1.74 22.83
C PHE A 117 -0.09 -1.82 22.57
N ASN A 118 -0.63 -3.04 22.47
CA ASN A 118 -2.06 -3.23 22.26
C ASN A 118 -2.89 -2.62 23.40
N ARG A 119 -2.48 -2.81 24.67
CA ARG A 119 -3.19 -2.21 25.81
C ARG A 119 -3.18 -0.68 25.79
N LEU A 120 -2.10 -0.07 25.32
CA LEU A 120 -1.96 1.40 25.28
C LEU A 120 -2.70 2.02 24.10
N PHE A 121 -2.78 1.32 22.97
CA PHE A 121 -3.28 1.85 21.70
C PHE A 121 -4.54 1.13 21.19
N GLU A 122 -5.15 0.26 21.98
CA GLU A 122 -6.47 -0.29 21.70
C GLU A 122 -7.44 0.87 21.51
N LYS A 123 -7.92 1.02 20.27
CA LYS A 123 -9.02 1.93 19.95
C LYS A 123 -10.18 1.56 20.87
N LYS A 124 -10.59 2.49 21.75
CA LYS A 124 -11.99 2.51 22.16
C LYS A 124 -12.79 2.57 20.88
N SER A 125 -13.58 1.52 20.61
CA SER A 125 -14.52 1.50 19.51
C SER A 125 -15.42 2.73 19.62
N GLU A 126 -15.24 3.70 18.74
CA GLU A 126 -16.23 4.73 18.40
C GLU A 126 -16.87 4.37 17.06
#